data_AF-A0A2P8DDV6-F1
#
_entry.id   AF-A0A2P8DDV6-F1
#
_cell.length_a   1.000
_cell.length_b   1.000
_cell.length_c   1.000
_cell.angle_alpha   90.00
_cell.angle_beta   90.00
_cell.angle_gamma   90.00
#
_symmetry.space_group_name_H-M   'P 1'
#
loop_
_entity.id
_entity.type
_entity.pdbx_description
1 polymer ?
#
loop_
_entity_poly.entity_id
_entity_poly.type
_entity_poly.pdbx_seq_one_letter_code
_entity_poly.pdbx_strand_id
1 'polypeptide(L)'
;MRISTLTAAACTGTLLLSACGAEDPGDRPAARTSPVATPPGEAAPIPEGNGGDRADDVNGDGYPDLVFTSDYSAEAGQEMEPAGHLAVVYGAKNGLDPATRTVLPATGLGFGPAGDSERLRPAAADLDGDGFADIPALESDNGFGAAEADPPEAAVIWGGPRGPEPDAEPTPIATGEGQPVDQAPAVGDFDGDGAADLAVTGTDSTGTASSLRVLRGPFDRDGTPADTASIGLPEDVEPGSLLADEIDGDRATNLLVQHISDGEQAESTLYTGGPDGLSGRPAATLAAGNMAAFGDFDGDGTRDIAVGDDGTRNNEPGYETEAPEVHRKLNVYYGTEDGIEEKPEASTLPGSSDSASYGLRTMVAGDFDGAKGDELAVGRDARGVEVLTGTEDGLRRSADSTPLKRTGPAKGPEGKVNKEHRLARAFAAGDYDGDGTEELVLAYDPSVTHESPVQWWVTDGRNDKSAFTSAPFTE
;
A
#
# COMPACT_ATOMS: atom_id res chain seq x y z
N MET A 1 23.83 -67.76 42.11
CA MET A 1 24.83 -67.22 41.17
C MET A 1 25.01 -65.75 41.52
N ARG A 2 26.22 -65.40 42.01
CA ARG A 2 26.86 -64.09 42.29
C ARG A 2 25.96 -62.83 42.43
N ILE A 3 25.83 -62.24 43.63
CA ILE A 3 26.71 -61.25 44.32
C ILE A 3 26.60 -59.83 43.73
N SER A 4 26.12 -58.91 44.59
CA SER A 4 26.53 -57.53 44.93
C SER A 4 27.29 -56.69 43.87
N THR A 5 27.15 -55.36 43.74
CA THR A 5 27.35 -54.32 44.78
C THR A 5 27.02 -52.92 44.22
N LEU A 6 26.58 -52.01 45.09
CA LEU A 6 26.46 -50.55 44.89
C LEU A 6 27.79 -49.89 44.45
N THR A 7 27.73 -48.76 43.73
CA THR A 7 28.34 -47.49 44.18
C THR A 7 27.81 -46.29 43.37
N ALA A 8 27.40 -45.24 44.07
CA ALA A 8 27.26 -43.88 43.53
C ALA A 8 28.59 -43.13 43.73
N ALA A 9 29.00 -42.32 42.75
CA ALA A 9 29.96 -41.24 42.94
C ALA A 9 29.78 -40.19 41.83
N ALA A 10 29.42 -38.97 42.24
CA ALA A 10 29.49 -37.77 41.43
C ALA A 10 30.96 -37.32 41.34
N CYS A 11 31.40 -36.88 40.15
CA CYS A 11 32.54 -35.99 40.00
C CYS A 11 32.39 -35.18 38.70
N THR A 12 32.39 -33.86 38.89
CA THR A 12 32.47 -32.77 37.92
C THR A 12 33.74 -32.90 37.06
N GLY A 13 33.63 -32.61 35.76
CA GLY A 13 34.77 -32.61 34.85
C GLY A 13 34.53 -31.72 33.64
N THR A 14 34.75 -30.42 33.83
CA THR A 14 34.85 -29.40 32.78
C THR A 14 35.98 -29.77 31.82
N LEU A 15 35.71 -29.87 30.52
CA LEU A 15 36.74 -29.89 29.48
C LEU A 15 36.45 -28.79 28.47
N LEU A 16 37.24 -27.73 28.62
CA LEU A 16 37.53 -26.72 27.62
C LEU A 16 38.13 -27.38 26.38
N LEU A 17 37.53 -27.15 25.22
CA LEU A 17 38.24 -27.26 23.94
C LEU A 17 38.17 -25.90 23.26
N SER A 18 39.33 -25.27 23.28
CA SER A 18 39.66 -24.00 22.66
C SER A 18 39.50 -24.07 21.14
N ALA A 19 38.98 -22.97 20.61
CA ALA A 19 38.83 -22.64 19.19
C ALA A 19 40.15 -22.64 18.41
N CYS A 20 40.02 -22.81 17.09
CA CYS A 20 40.78 -22.07 16.07
C CYS A 20 40.10 -22.25 14.70
N GLY A 21 39.52 -21.18 14.17
CA GLY A 21 38.91 -21.16 12.82
C GLY A 21 38.19 -19.85 12.52
N ALA A 22 38.94 -18.74 12.49
CA ALA A 22 38.65 -17.41 11.92
C ALA A 22 37.16 -17.01 11.75
N GLU A 23 36.64 -16.27 12.73
CA GLU A 23 35.42 -15.47 12.59
C GLU A 23 35.74 -14.15 11.87
N ASP A 24 34.93 -13.84 10.86
CA ASP A 24 34.85 -12.54 10.19
C ASP A 24 34.11 -11.56 11.14
N PRO A 25 34.66 -10.38 11.48
CA PRO A 25 34.02 -9.47 12.42
C PRO A 25 32.93 -8.66 11.70
N GLY A 26 31.77 -9.28 11.50
CA GLY A 26 30.63 -8.61 10.87
C GLY A 26 29.25 -9.17 11.19
N ASP A 27 29.13 -10.36 11.79
CA ASP A 27 27.82 -11.01 11.95
C ASP A 27 27.52 -11.30 13.43
N ARG A 28 27.11 -10.27 14.17
CA ARG A 28 26.37 -10.49 15.40
C ARG A 28 24.93 -10.83 14.99
N PRO A 29 24.42 -12.04 15.24
CA PRO A 29 23.03 -12.34 14.95
C PRO A 29 22.16 -11.42 15.82
N ALA A 30 21.40 -10.53 15.16
CA ALA A 30 20.29 -9.83 15.79
C ALA A 30 19.41 -10.86 16.50
N ALA A 31 18.90 -10.49 17.68
CA ALA A 31 17.98 -11.33 18.44
C ALA A 31 16.82 -11.71 17.52
N ARG A 32 16.72 -12.99 17.16
CA ARG A 32 15.60 -13.53 16.40
C ARG A 32 14.39 -13.58 17.34
N THR A 33 13.61 -12.50 17.40
CA THR A 33 12.22 -12.62 17.83
C THR A 33 11.55 -13.56 16.82
N SER A 34 11.08 -14.70 17.31
CA SER A 34 10.18 -15.52 16.50
C SER A 34 8.87 -14.73 16.39
N PRO A 35 8.24 -14.64 15.22
CA PRO A 35 6.98 -13.94 15.08
C PRO A 35 6.00 -14.46 16.12
N VAL A 36 5.25 -13.56 16.77
CA VAL A 36 4.00 -13.95 17.43
C VAL A 36 3.07 -14.32 16.28
N ALA A 37 3.09 -15.59 15.90
CA ALA A 37 2.05 -16.13 15.04
C ALA A 37 0.76 -16.05 15.85
N THR A 38 -0.10 -15.09 15.55
CA THR A 38 -1.48 -15.10 16.02
C THR A 38 -2.17 -16.15 15.15
N PRO A 39 -2.42 -17.38 15.65
CA PRO A 39 -3.16 -18.33 14.85
C PRO A 39 -4.52 -17.70 14.58
N PRO A 40 -5.00 -17.70 13.32
CA PRO A 40 -6.32 -17.20 13.06
C PRO A 40 -7.30 -18.15 13.73
N GLY A 41 -7.82 -17.69 14.86
CA GLY A 41 -8.94 -18.32 15.53
C GLY A 41 -10.23 -18.09 14.76
N GLU A 42 -11.31 -18.60 15.35
CA GLU A 42 -12.67 -18.17 15.02
C GLU A 42 -12.75 -16.64 15.05
N ALA A 43 -13.50 -16.05 14.11
CA ALA A 43 -13.70 -14.59 14.08
C ALA A 43 -14.21 -14.11 15.44
N ALA A 44 -13.55 -13.08 15.97
CA ALA A 44 -13.95 -12.43 17.20
C ALA A 44 -14.99 -11.35 16.89
N PRO A 45 -15.83 -10.97 17.88
CA PRO A 45 -16.74 -9.84 17.71
C PRO A 45 -15.96 -8.56 17.38
N ILE A 46 -16.40 -7.85 16.35
CA ILE A 46 -15.85 -6.56 15.95
C ILE A 46 -16.15 -5.53 17.04
N PRO A 47 -15.15 -4.77 17.53
CA PRO A 47 -15.39 -3.66 18.45
C PRO A 47 -16.37 -2.66 17.86
N GLU A 48 -17.32 -2.20 18.68
CA GLU A 48 -18.29 -1.20 18.25
C GLU A 48 -17.72 0.21 18.45
N GLY A 49 -17.50 0.93 17.36
CA GLY A 49 -17.02 2.30 17.37
C GLY A 49 -18.14 3.33 17.51
N ASN A 50 -17.75 4.60 17.71
CA ASN A 50 -18.66 5.73 17.85
C ASN A 50 -18.46 6.79 16.75
N GLY A 51 -17.63 6.48 15.76
CA GLY A 51 -17.20 7.40 14.72
C GLY A 51 -16.02 8.28 15.14
N GLY A 52 -15.27 8.77 14.16
CA GLY A 52 -14.12 9.66 14.33
C GLY A 52 -13.69 10.29 13.00
N ASP A 53 -12.57 11.02 13.03
CA ASP A 53 -12.10 11.82 11.90
C ASP A 53 -10.95 11.14 11.13
N ARG A 54 -10.69 9.86 11.39
CA ARG A 54 -9.58 9.12 10.74
C ARG A 54 -10.05 8.53 9.43
N ALA A 55 -9.31 8.81 8.36
CA ALA A 55 -9.65 8.35 7.02
C ALA A 55 -9.64 6.82 6.87
N ASP A 56 -8.91 6.10 7.71
CA ASP A 56 -8.75 4.65 7.63
C ASP A 56 -9.40 3.87 8.79
N ASP A 57 -10.25 4.51 9.60
CA ASP A 57 -10.98 3.89 10.72
C ASP A 57 -12.41 3.50 10.29
N VAL A 58 -12.53 2.31 9.72
CA VAL A 58 -13.76 1.82 9.06
C VAL A 58 -14.85 1.46 10.08
N ASN A 59 -14.47 1.04 11.28
CA ASN A 59 -15.42 0.82 12.37
C ASN A 59 -15.59 2.00 13.34
N GLY A 60 -14.81 3.07 13.18
CA GLY A 60 -14.89 4.30 13.96
C GLY A 60 -14.57 4.08 15.44
N ASP A 61 -13.68 3.15 15.76
CA ASP A 61 -13.35 2.77 17.14
C ASP A 61 -12.15 3.54 17.73
N GLY A 62 -11.52 4.38 16.90
CA GLY A 62 -10.39 5.22 17.23
C GLY A 62 -9.04 4.62 16.86
N TYR A 63 -9.00 3.49 16.16
CA TYR A 63 -7.79 2.87 15.62
C TYR A 63 -7.93 2.72 14.09
N PRO A 64 -6.93 3.15 13.31
CA PRO A 64 -6.80 2.79 11.89
C PRO A 64 -7.01 1.31 11.62
N ASP A 65 -7.61 0.99 10.48
CA ASP A 65 -7.85 -0.37 10.01
C ASP A 65 -7.04 -0.69 8.76
N LEU A 66 -6.65 -1.96 8.60
CA LEU A 66 -5.99 -2.43 7.39
C LEU A 66 -7.01 -3.00 6.41
N VAL A 67 -7.14 -2.36 5.26
CA VAL A 67 -7.95 -2.83 4.12
C VAL A 67 -7.07 -3.46 3.05
N PHE A 68 -7.41 -4.65 2.57
CA PHE A 68 -6.69 -5.31 1.47
C PHE A 68 -7.56 -6.28 0.68
N THR A 69 -7.16 -6.58 -0.56
CA THR A 69 -7.77 -7.65 -1.35
C THR A 69 -6.96 -8.94 -1.34
N SER A 70 -7.66 -10.07 -1.43
CA SER A 70 -7.06 -11.39 -1.60
C SER A 70 -7.87 -12.23 -2.56
N ASP A 71 -7.21 -12.71 -3.62
CA ASP A 71 -7.77 -13.69 -4.56
C ASP A 71 -7.57 -15.13 -4.10
N TYR A 72 -7.17 -15.32 -2.84
CA TYR A 72 -6.97 -16.65 -2.28
C TYR A 72 -8.33 -17.28 -2.03
N SER A 73 -8.53 -18.50 -2.54
CA SER A 73 -9.69 -19.33 -2.21
C SER A 73 -9.24 -20.70 -1.75
N ALA A 74 -9.75 -21.14 -0.60
CA ALA A 74 -9.49 -22.48 -0.06
C ALA A 74 -10.08 -23.60 -0.94
N GLU A 75 -11.06 -23.26 -1.79
CA GLU A 75 -11.81 -24.18 -2.65
C GLU A 75 -11.36 -24.16 -4.11
N ALA A 76 -10.48 -23.22 -4.49
CA ALA A 76 -9.97 -23.11 -5.86
C ALA A 76 -9.23 -24.39 -6.29
N GLY A 77 -9.90 -25.21 -7.10
CA GLY A 77 -9.25 -26.11 -8.04
C GLY A 77 -8.82 -25.34 -9.29
N GLN A 78 -7.94 -25.92 -10.11
CA GLN A 78 -7.29 -25.30 -11.29
C GLN A 78 -8.23 -24.79 -12.42
N GLU A 79 -9.54 -24.70 -12.20
CA GLU A 79 -10.57 -24.36 -13.20
C GLU A 79 -11.59 -23.29 -12.73
N MET A 80 -11.47 -22.72 -11.54
CA MET A 80 -12.36 -21.64 -11.06
C MET A 80 -11.63 -20.30 -11.10
N GLU A 81 -12.26 -19.27 -11.66
CA GLU A 81 -11.87 -17.88 -11.42
C GLU A 81 -11.86 -17.66 -9.90
N PRO A 82 -10.76 -17.18 -9.30
CA PRO A 82 -10.74 -16.94 -7.86
C PRO A 82 -11.82 -15.90 -7.52
N ALA A 83 -12.67 -16.21 -6.55
CA ALA A 83 -13.50 -15.20 -5.93
C ALA A 83 -12.55 -14.27 -5.17
N GLY A 84 -12.35 -13.05 -5.69
CA GLY A 84 -11.63 -12.02 -4.96
C GLY A 84 -12.39 -11.67 -3.70
N HIS A 85 -11.68 -11.45 -2.59
CA HIS A 85 -12.25 -10.99 -1.32
C HIS A 85 -11.63 -9.66 -0.92
N LEU A 86 -12.44 -8.78 -0.35
CA LEU A 86 -12.00 -7.60 0.36
C LEU A 86 -12.00 -7.93 1.86
N ALA A 87 -10.90 -7.65 2.54
CA ALA A 87 -10.74 -7.87 3.96
C ALA A 87 -10.45 -6.56 4.68
N VAL A 88 -11.12 -6.37 5.82
CA VAL A 88 -10.82 -5.32 6.81
C VAL A 88 -10.31 -6.02 8.06
N VAL A 89 -9.09 -5.73 8.48
CA VAL A 89 -8.52 -6.16 9.77
C VAL A 89 -8.53 -4.97 10.70
N TYR A 90 -9.26 -5.10 11.81
CA TYR A 90 -9.46 -3.98 12.71
C TYR A 90 -8.22 -3.66 13.55
N GLY A 91 -7.91 -2.38 13.65
CA GLY A 91 -6.94 -1.84 14.60
C GLY A 91 -7.37 -2.06 16.04
N ALA A 92 -6.41 -1.95 16.96
CA ALA A 92 -6.68 -2.03 18.38
C ALA A 92 -5.47 -1.53 19.15
N LYS A 93 -5.62 -1.28 20.45
CA LYS A 93 -4.53 -0.88 21.36
C LYS A 93 -3.23 -1.72 21.30
N ASN A 94 -3.26 -2.94 20.78
CA ASN A 94 -2.05 -3.78 20.62
C ASN A 94 -1.67 -4.01 19.15
N GLY A 95 -2.18 -3.17 18.25
CA GLY A 95 -2.08 -3.25 16.79
C GLY A 95 -3.19 -4.10 16.18
N LEU A 96 -3.07 -4.30 14.87
CA LEU A 96 -3.96 -5.13 14.06
C LEU A 96 -4.19 -6.51 14.68
N ASP A 97 -5.46 -6.86 14.90
CA ASP A 97 -5.88 -8.20 15.34
C ASP A 97 -6.60 -8.94 14.20
N PRO A 98 -5.96 -9.94 13.55
CA PRO A 98 -6.58 -10.69 12.46
C PRO A 98 -7.81 -11.52 12.89
N ALA A 99 -8.10 -11.65 14.18
CA ALA A 99 -9.32 -12.27 14.67
C ALA A 99 -10.54 -11.34 14.57
N THR A 100 -10.36 -10.03 14.75
CA THR A 100 -11.39 -9.02 14.53
C THR A 100 -11.30 -8.55 13.10
N ARG A 101 -12.17 -9.07 12.24
CA ARG A 101 -12.13 -8.80 10.80
C ARG A 101 -13.51 -8.85 10.16
N THR A 102 -13.64 -8.16 9.04
CA THR A 102 -14.73 -8.31 8.08
C THR A 102 -14.17 -8.82 6.75
N VAL A 103 -14.91 -9.72 6.11
CA VAL A 103 -14.56 -10.31 4.81
C VAL A 103 -15.76 -10.17 3.90
N LEU A 104 -15.57 -9.57 2.74
CA LEU A 104 -16.60 -9.30 1.74
C LEU A 104 -16.23 -9.98 0.42
N PRO A 105 -17.21 -10.51 -0.35
CA PRO A 105 -16.98 -10.83 -1.74
C PRO A 105 -16.56 -9.56 -2.52
N ALA A 106 -15.51 -9.67 -3.32
CA ALA A 106 -15.00 -8.59 -4.17
C ALA A 106 -14.96 -8.99 -5.65
N THR A 107 -15.73 -10.01 -6.04
CA THR A 107 -15.84 -10.41 -7.45
C THR A 107 -16.48 -9.29 -8.26
N GLY A 108 -15.82 -8.86 -9.34
CA GLY A 108 -16.28 -7.71 -10.14
C GLY A 108 -15.91 -6.35 -9.55
N LEU A 109 -15.25 -6.31 -8.39
CA LEU A 109 -14.74 -5.08 -7.79
C LEU A 109 -13.23 -4.93 -8.03
N GLY A 110 -12.86 -3.74 -8.43
CA GLY A 110 -11.49 -3.28 -8.57
C GLY A 110 -11.27 -2.15 -7.61
N PHE A 111 -10.03 -2.02 -7.19
CA PHE A 111 -9.57 -1.00 -6.28
C PHE A 111 -8.39 -0.30 -6.93
N GLY A 112 -8.08 0.92 -6.52
CA GLY A 112 -7.01 1.68 -7.15
C GLY A 112 -5.65 1.10 -6.77
N PRO A 113 -4.62 1.21 -7.61
CA PRO A 113 -3.28 0.90 -7.17
C PRO A 113 -2.81 1.99 -6.21
N ALA A 114 -2.51 1.63 -4.97
CA ALA A 114 -1.48 2.35 -4.24
C ALA A 114 -0.13 1.75 -4.67
N GLY A 115 0.45 2.26 -5.75
CA GLY A 115 1.85 2.06 -6.11
C GLY A 115 2.34 0.64 -6.45
N ASP A 116 1.50 -0.39 -6.55
CA ASP A 116 1.79 -1.62 -7.31
C ASP A 116 0.50 -2.30 -7.82
N SER A 117 0.64 -3.09 -8.89
CA SER A 117 -0.44 -3.78 -9.59
C SER A 117 -0.67 -5.23 -9.11
N GLU A 118 0.00 -5.70 -8.06
CA GLU A 118 -0.13 -7.09 -7.59
C GLU A 118 -1.02 -7.22 -6.34
N ARG A 119 -1.13 -6.17 -5.52
CA ARG A 119 -2.24 -6.01 -4.58
C ARG A 119 -2.65 -4.55 -4.47
N LEU A 120 -3.90 -4.32 -4.83
CA LEU A 120 -4.53 -3.03 -4.66
C LEU A 120 -4.67 -2.78 -3.16
N ARG A 121 -4.22 -1.61 -2.70
CA ARG A 121 -4.47 -1.13 -1.35
C ARG A 121 -5.68 -0.21 -1.49
N PRO A 122 -6.89 -0.66 -1.12
CA PRO A 122 -8.05 0.19 -1.21
C PRO A 122 -7.81 1.40 -0.30
N ALA A 123 -8.02 2.60 -0.85
CA ALA A 123 -8.12 3.78 -0.01
C ALA A 123 -9.40 3.69 0.83
N ALA A 124 -9.43 4.42 1.94
CA ALA A 124 -10.62 4.62 2.72
C ALA A 124 -10.73 6.10 3.12
N ALA A 125 -11.95 6.59 3.32
CA ALA A 125 -12.26 7.84 4.02
C ALA A 125 -13.76 7.92 4.33
N ASP A 126 -14.13 8.72 5.32
CA ASP A 126 -15.53 9.01 5.64
C ASP A 126 -16.15 9.89 4.54
N LEU A 127 -16.84 9.27 3.58
CA LEU A 127 -17.38 9.97 2.41
C LEU A 127 -18.69 10.67 2.74
N ASP A 128 -19.50 10.15 3.65
CA ASP A 128 -20.81 10.74 4.00
C ASP A 128 -20.81 11.58 5.28
N GLY A 129 -19.66 11.68 5.97
CA GLY A 129 -19.47 12.49 7.17
C GLY A 129 -20.13 11.89 8.40
N ASP A 130 -20.31 10.58 8.46
CA ASP A 130 -20.96 9.89 9.56
C ASP A 130 -20.00 9.39 10.65
N GLY A 131 -18.70 9.59 10.44
CA GLY A 131 -17.58 9.24 11.30
C GLY A 131 -17.00 7.86 11.05
N PHE A 132 -17.44 7.12 10.04
CA PHE A 132 -16.92 5.80 9.70
C PHE A 132 -16.28 5.81 8.32
N ALA A 133 -15.04 5.34 8.20
CA ALA A 133 -14.39 5.32 6.89
C ALA A 133 -15.07 4.35 5.92
N ASP A 134 -15.27 4.80 4.68
CA ASP A 134 -15.85 4.07 3.57
C ASP A 134 -14.78 3.66 2.55
N ILE A 135 -15.07 2.62 1.77
CA ILE A 135 -14.10 2.02 0.84
C ILE A 135 -14.61 2.21 -0.60
N PRO A 136 -14.10 3.21 -1.34
CA PRO A 136 -14.41 3.36 -2.76
C PRO A 136 -13.79 2.23 -3.59
N ALA A 137 -14.53 1.86 -4.64
CA ALA A 137 -14.20 0.78 -5.55
C ALA A 137 -14.58 1.17 -6.99
N LEU A 138 -14.18 0.33 -7.92
CA LEU A 138 -14.57 0.31 -9.32
C LEU A 138 -15.32 -0.99 -9.57
N GLU A 139 -16.59 -0.90 -9.95
CA GLU A 139 -17.41 -2.05 -10.26
C GLU A 139 -17.41 -2.34 -11.76
N SER A 140 -17.32 -3.61 -12.14
CA SER A 140 -17.40 -4.07 -13.53
C SER A 140 -18.15 -5.40 -13.62
N ASP A 141 -19.32 -5.36 -14.27
CA ASP A 141 -20.20 -6.52 -14.52
C ASP A 141 -19.52 -7.66 -15.30
N ASN A 142 -18.48 -7.34 -16.07
CA ASN A 142 -17.77 -8.30 -16.91
C ASN A 142 -16.44 -8.77 -16.29
N GLY A 143 -16.08 -8.27 -15.11
CA GLY A 143 -14.75 -8.42 -14.53
C GLY A 143 -13.68 -7.59 -15.26
N PHE A 144 -12.55 -7.37 -14.60
CA PHE A 144 -11.43 -6.62 -15.18
C PHE A 144 -10.82 -7.37 -16.38
N GLY A 145 -10.90 -6.78 -17.57
CA GLY A 145 -10.29 -7.33 -18.79
C GLY A 145 -11.22 -8.11 -19.75
N ALA A 146 -12.53 -8.12 -19.52
CA ALA A 146 -13.49 -8.72 -20.47
C ALA A 146 -13.95 -7.72 -21.56
N ALA A 147 -14.18 -8.23 -22.77
CA ALA A 147 -14.62 -7.44 -23.91
C ALA A 147 -16.06 -6.92 -23.71
N GLU A 148 -16.12 -5.62 -23.41
CA GLU A 148 -17.21 -4.73 -23.02
C GLU A 148 -18.60 -4.96 -23.61
N ALA A 149 -19.58 -5.14 -22.71
CA ALA A 149 -20.98 -4.78 -22.95
C ALA A 149 -21.42 -3.58 -22.10
N ASP A 150 -20.89 -3.44 -20.88
CA ASP A 150 -21.18 -2.37 -19.93
C ASP A 150 -19.85 -1.82 -19.36
N PRO A 151 -19.64 -0.50 -19.35
CA PRO A 151 -18.40 0.10 -18.85
C PRO A 151 -18.33 0.05 -17.31
N PRO A 152 -17.12 0.09 -16.73
CA PRO A 152 -16.97 0.11 -15.28
C PRO A 152 -17.46 1.43 -14.66
N GLU A 153 -18.01 1.33 -13.45
CA GLU A 153 -18.60 2.45 -12.69
C GLU A 153 -17.95 2.55 -11.31
N ALA A 154 -17.78 3.76 -10.79
CA ALA A 154 -17.30 3.93 -9.41
C ALA A 154 -18.40 3.51 -8.42
N ALA A 155 -18.02 2.86 -7.34
CA ALA A 155 -18.92 2.43 -6.27
C ALA A 155 -18.29 2.66 -4.90
N VAL A 156 -19.08 2.55 -3.83
CA VAL A 156 -18.61 2.65 -2.44
C VAL A 156 -19.18 1.52 -1.60
N ILE A 157 -18.33 0.95 -0.76
CA ILE A 157 -18.70 0.06 0.33
C ILE A 157 -18.69 0.90 1.60
N TRP A 158 -19.87 1.12 2.18
CA TRP A 158 -20.01 1.97 3.34
C TRP A 158 -19.50 1.33 4.63
N GLY A 159 -18.75 2.10 5.42
CA GLY A 159 -18.38 1.80 6.78
C GLY A 159 -19.55 1.91 7.75
N GLY A 160 -19.26 1.66 9.01
CA GLY A 160 -20.24 1.75 10.08
C GLY A 160 -19.67 1.28 11.42
N PRO A 161 -20.43 1.33 12.52
CA PRO A 161 -19.90 1.09 13.86
C PRO A 161 -19.34 -0.31 14.11
N ARG A 162 -19.53 -1.27 13.21
CA ARG A 162 -18.88 -2.60 13.25
C ARG A 162 -18.21 -2.92 11.91
N GLY A 163 -17.79 -1.89 11.19
CA GLY A 163 -17.37 -1.90 9.80
C GLY A 163 -18.49 -2.18 8.80
N PRO A 164 -18.13 -2.53 7.56
CA PRO A 164 -19.09 -2.64 6.47
C PRO A 164 -20.02 -3.83 6.67
N GLU A 165 -21.27 -3.68 6.24
CA GLU A 165 -22.26 -4.75 6.33
C GLU A 165 -21.92 -5.88 5.33
N PRO A 166 -21.70 -7.13 5.78
CA PRO A 166 -21.20 -8.20 4.89
C PRO A 166 -22.04 -8.56 3.68
N ASP A 167 -23.35 -8.34 3.79
CA ASP A 167 -24.34 -8.68 2.76
C ASP A 167 -24.81 -7.44 1.97
N ALA A 168 -24.25 -6.25 2.22
CA ALA A 168 -24.62 -5.04 1.50
C ALA A 168 -23.96 -5.00 0.13
N GLU A 169 -24.77 -4.69 -0.90
CA GLU A 169 -24.25 -4.41 -2.24
C GLU A 169 -23.52 -3.05 -2.22
N PRO A 170 -22.38 -2.90 -2.93
CA PRO A 170 -21.75 -1.60 -3.13
C PRO A 170 -22.75 -0.60 -3.71
N THR A 171 -22.67 0.65 -3.26
CA THR A 171 -23.53 1.73 -3.77
C THR A 171 -22.85 2.41 -4.95
N PRO A 172 -23.47 2.48 -6.14
CA PRO A 172 -22.90 3.20 -7.28
C PRO A 172 -22.73 4.70 -6.97
N ILE A 173 -21.60 5.27 -7.40
CA ILE A 173 -21.28 6.70 -7.22
C ILE A 173 -21.69 7.47 -8.48
N ALA A 174 -22.40 8.57 -8.30
CA ALA A 174 -22.84 9.43 -9.38
C ALA A 174 -21.67 10.27 -9.95
N THR A 175 -20.89 9.69 -10.87
CA THR A 175 -19.75 10.37 -11.53
C THR A 175 -20.15 11.35 -12.63
N GLY A 176 -21.44 11.41 -12.98
CA GLY A 176 -22.00 12.21 -14.08
C GLY A 176 -22.53 11.35 -15.24
N GLU A 177 -23.67 11.74 -15.81
CA GLU A 177 -24.46 10.89 -16.73
C GLU A 177 -23.65 10.33 -17.92
N GLY A 178 -23.52 9.00 -17.98
CA GLY A 178 -23.05 8.25 -19.16
C GLY A 178 -21.56 8.36 -19.45
N GLN A 179 -20.74 8.79 -18.49
CA GLN A 179 -19.29 8.90 -18.65
C GLN A 179 -18.58 7.81 -17.82
N PRO A 180 -18.04 6.78 -18.48
CA PRO A 180 -17.35 5.70 -17.80
C PRO A 180 -16.12 6.23 -17.05
N VAL A 181 -15.72 5.54 -15.99
CA VAL A 181 -14.47 5.80 -15.29
C VAL A 181 -13.45 4.73 -15.65
N ASP A 182 -12.18 5.12 -15.82
CA ASP A 182 -11.16 4.20 -16.34
C ASP A 182 -10.41 3.43 -15.23
N GLN A 183 -10.55 3.90 -13.99
CA GLN A 183 -9.77 3.51 -12.82
C GLN A 183 -10.63 3.66 -11.56
N ALA A 184 -10.25 2.97 -10.48
CA ALA A 184 -10.88 3.21 -9.19
C ALA A 184 -10.55 4.62 -8.66
N PRO A 185 -11.43 5.20 -7.84
CA PRO A 185 -11.24 6.56 -7.33
C PRO A 185 -10.01 6.71 -6.43
N ALA A 186 -9.31 7.83 -6.55
CA ALA A 186 -8.39 8.30 -5.52
C ALA A 186 -9.14 9.14 -4.48
N VAL A 187 -8.80 8.98 -3.21
CA VAL A 187 -9.46 9.62 -2.07
C VAL A 187 -8.59 10.75 -1.54
N GLY A 188 -9.19 11.90 -1.23
CA GLY A 188 -8.51 13.04 -0.63
C GLY A 188 -9.51 14.10 -0.19
N ASP A 189 -9.10 15.09 0.60
CA ASP A 189 -9.88 16.31 0.82
C ASP A 189 -9.28 17.38 -0.08
N PHE A 190 -9.73 17.50 -1.33
CA PHE A 190 -9.02 18.32 -2.32
C PHE A 190 -9.29 19.82 -2.18
N ASP A 191 -10.34 20.19 -1.43
CA ASP A 191 -10.68 21.58 -1.14
C ASP A 191 -10.40 22.05 0.30
N GLY A 192 -10.03 21.14 1.20
CA GLY A 192 -9.68 21.43 2.58
C GLY A 192 -10.90 21.79 3.43
N ASP A 193 -12.09 21.30 3.08
CA ASP A 193 -13.33 21.58 3.81
C ASP A 193 -13.63 20.56 4.91
N GLY A 194 -12.80 19.52 5.03
CA GLY A 194 -12.90 18.44 6.00
C GLY A 194 -13.82 17.30 5.59
N ALA A 195 -14.49 17.37 4.43
CA ALA A 195 -15.20 16.25 3.83
C ALA A 195 -14.30 15.52 2.83
N ALA A 196 -14.40 14.20 2.79
CA ALA A 196 -13.62 13.43 1.82
C ALA A 196 -14.23 13.54 0.41
N ASP A 197 -13.35 13.79 -0.55
CA ASP A 197 -13.60 13.85 -1.98
C ASP A 197 -13.08 12.61 -2.70
N LEU A 198 -13.55 12.43 -3.94
CA LEU A 198 -13.04 11.42 -4.86
C LEU A 198 -12.54 12.06 -6.15
N ALA A 199 -11.39 11.60 -6.65
CA ALA A 199 -10.87 11.91 -7.97
C ALA A 199 -10.97 10.68 -8.87
N VAL A 200 -11.54 10.85 -10.07
CA VAL A 200 -11.68 9.79 -11.08
C VAL A 200 -11.23 10.29 -12.44
N THR A 201 -10.69 9.39 -13.26
CA THR A 201 -10.43 9.67 -14.68
C THR A 201 -11.49 9.03 -15.56
N GLY A 202 -11.74 9.67 -16.70
CA GLY A 202 -12.63 9.17 -17.73
C GLY A 202 -12.57 10.05 -18.96
N THR A 203 -13.49 9.85 -19.90
CA THR A 203 -13.63 10.76 -21.04
C THR A 203 -14.42 12.01 -20.69
N ASP A 204 -14.12 13.11 -21.39
CA ASP A 204 -14.88 14.35 -21.30
C ASP A 204 -16.32 14.17 -21.80
N SER A 205 -17.18 15.17 -21.57
CA SER A 205 -18.59 15.14 -22.00
C SER A 205 -18.81 14.90 -23.51
N THR A 206 -17.76 14.99 -24.33
CA THR A 206 -17.81 14.74 -25.77
C THR A 206 -17.32 13.34 -26.15
N GLY A 207 -16.78 12.58 -25.21
CA GLY A 207 -16.17 11.27 -25.41
C GLY A 207 -14.88 11.32 -26.23
N THR A 208 -14.20 12.48 -26.29
CA THR A 208 -13.09 12.71 -27.25
C THR A 208 -11.74 12.92 -26.57
N ALA A 209 -11.71 13.44 -25.34
CA ALA A 209 -10.48 13.74 -24.61
C ALA A 209 -10.53 13.17 -23.19
N SER A 210 -9.38 12.80 -22.63
CA SER A 210 -9.25 12.40 -21.24
C SER A 210 -9.55 13.57 -20.31
N SER A 211 -10.20 13.27 -19.18
CA SER A 211 -10.58 14.26 -18.17
C SER A 211 -10.37 13.71 -16.77
N LEU A 212 -10.08 14.62 -15.85
CA LEU A 212 -10.07 14.39 -14.42
C LEU A 212 -11.37 14.98 -13.85
N ARG A 213 -12.16 14.17 -13.15
CA ARG A 213 -13.36 14.61 -12.44
C ARG A 213 -13.08 14.53 -10.93
N VAL A 214 -13.49 15.57 -10.21
CA VAL A 214 -13.42 15.63 -8.75
C VAL A 214 -14.84 15.67 -8.23
N LEU A 215 -15.25 14.60 -7.56
CA LEU A 215 -16.53 14.48 -6.88
C LEU A 215 -16.33 14.96 -5.44
N ARG A 216 -16.90 16.11 -5.10
CA ARG A 216 -16.72 16.72 -3.79
C ARG A 216 -17.69 16.18 -2.75
N GLY A 217 -17.16 15.86 -1.57
CA GLY A 217 -17.93 15.45 -0.41
C GLY A 217 -18.73 16.58 0.23
N PRO A 218 -19.54 16.26 1.25
CA PRO A 218 -19.92 14.91 1.63
C PRO A 218 -20.85 14.27 0.59
N PHE A 219 -20.87 12.95 0.55
CA PHE A 219 -21.72 12.15 -0.32
C PHE A 219 -23.01 11.78 0.41
N ASP A 220 -24.14 11.78 -0.29
CA ASP A 220 -25.34 11.11 0.20
C ASP A 220 -25.15 9.58 0.11
N ARG A 221 -25.78 8.82 1.02
CA ARG A 221 -25.77 7.34 1.02
C ARG A 221 -26.35 6.68 -0.24
N ASP A 222 -26.86 7.46 -1.18
CA ASP A 222 -27.25 7.00 -2.52
C ASP A 222 -26.13 7.19 -3.57
N GLY A 223 -24.93 7.61 -3.15
CA GLY A 223 -23.75 7.80 -3.98
C GLY A 223 -23.66 9.18 -4.65
N THR A 224 -24.54 10.12 -4.31
CA THR A 224 -24.53 11.48 -4.88
C THR A 224 -23.51 12.37 -4.16
N PRO A 225 -22.48 12.91 -4.84
CA PRO A 225 -21.59 13.91 -4.24
C PRO A 225 -22.29 15.26 -4.06
N ALA A 226 -21.78 16.09 -3.15
CA ALA A 226 -22.26 17.46 -2.96
C ALA A 226 -22.05 18.34 -4.20
N ASP A 227 -20.93 18.16 -4.90
CA ASP A 227 -20.62 18.84 -6.16
C ASP A 227 -19.70 18.00 -7.05
N THR A 228 -19.58 18.37 -8.32
CA THR A 228 -18.64 17.73 -9.24
C THR A 228 -17.93 18.77 -10.11
N ALA A 229 -16.61 18.77 -10.06
CA ALA A 229 -15.77 19.56 -10.95
C ALA A 229 -15.15 18.68 -12.04
N SER A 230 -14.93 19.27 -13.22
CA SER A 230 -14.18 18.64 -14.30
C SER A 230 -12.97 19.48 -14.66
N ILE A 231 -11.82 18.83 -14.71
CA ILE A 231 -10.52 19.40 -15.08
C ILE A 231 -10.09 18.72 -16.38
N GLY A 232 -9.89 19.53 -17.41
CA GLY A 232 -9.33 19.03 -18.67
C GLY A 232 -7.87 18.67 -18.48
N LEU A 233 -7.49 17.46 -18.89
CA LEU A 233 -6.08 17.07 -18.93
C LEU A 233 -5.41 17.67 -20.19
N PRO A 234 -4.10 17.96 -20.16
CA PRO A 234 -3.35 18.31 -21.36
C PRO A 234 -3.49 17.24 -22.46
N GLU A 235 -3.45 17.65 -23.74
CA GLU A 235 -3.68 16.74 -24.88
C GLU A 235 -2.68 15.57 -24.96
N ASP A 236 -1.49 15.72 -24.37
CA ASP A 236 -0.40 14.74 -24.32
C ASP A 236 -0.39 13.91 -23.02
N VAL A 237 -1.35 14.13 -22.12
CA VAL A 237 -1.49 13.37 -20.87
C VAL A 237 -2.56 12.31 -21.02
N GLU A 238 -2.13 11.06 -21.07
CA GLU A 238 -3.00 9.90 -20.92
C GLU A 238 -2.88 9.40 -19.47
N PRO A 239 -3.94 9.51 -18.66
CA PRO A 239 -3.88 9.10 -17.25
C PRO A 239 -3.76 7.57 -17.15
N GLY A 240 -2.75 7.11 -16.42
CA GLY A 240 -2.52 5.72 -16.08
C GLY A 240 -3.08 5.37 -14.70
N SER A 241 -2.70 6.11 -13.67
CA SER A 241 -3.19 5.92 -12.30
C SER A 241 -3.27 7.26 -11.55
N LEU A 242 -4.00 7.25 -10.44
CA LEU A 242 -4.18 8.39 -9.55
C LEU A 242 -3.59 8.06 -8.17
N LEU A 243 -2.77 8.97 -7.64
CA LEU A 243 -2.27 8.90 -6.27
C LEU A 243 -2.59 10.22 -5.57
N ALA A 244 -3.38 10.16 -4.51
CA ALA A 244 -3.65 11.31 -3.66
C ALA A 244 -2.73 11.28 -2.42
N ASP A 245 -2.49 12.47 -1.91
CA ASP A 245 -1.91 12.68 -0.59
C ASP A 245 -2.92 12.35 0.52
N GLU A 246 -2.41 12.03 1.71
CA GLU A 246 -3.21 11.64 2.87
C GLU A 246 -4.08 12.80 3.38
N ILE A 247 -5.32 12.47 3.77
CA ILE A 247 -6.21 13.38 4.48
C ILE A 247 -5.69 13.53 5.91
N ASP A 248 -5.17 14.72 6.23
CA ASP A 248 -4.69 15.06 7.56
C ASP A 248 -5.23 16.43 7.98
N GLY A 249 -6.32 16.40 8.75
CA GLY A 249 -7.09 17.58 9.15
C GLY A 249 -7.65 18.35 7.94
N ASP A 250 -7.84 19.66 8.10
CA ASP A 250 -8.48 20.53 7.10
C ASP A 250 -7.50 20.96 5.97
N ARG A 251 -6.39 20.25 5.77
CA ARG A 251 -5.41 20.60 4.74
C ARG A 251 -5.82 19.99 3.42
N ALA A 252 -6.03 20.84 2.42
CA ALA A 252 -6.29 20.37 1.06
C ALA A 252 -5.18 19.43 0.57
N THR A 253 -5.57 18.26 0.09
CA THR A 253 -4.68 17.21 -0.42
C THR A 253 -4.30 17.47 -1.87
N ASN A 254 -3.11 17.00 -2.24
CA ASN A 254 -2.63 17.07 -3.62
C ASN A 254 -2.96 15.77 -4.37
N LEU A 255 -3.02 15.84 -5.70
CA LEU A 255 -3.22 14.69 -6.57
C LEU A 255 -2.10 14.58 -7.60
N LEU A 256 -1.51 13.39 -7.67
CA LEU A 256 -0.58 13.00 -8.72
C LEU A 256 -1.32 12.14 -9.76
N VAL A 257 -1.31 12.59 -11.02
CA VAL A 257 -1.75 11.81 -12.18
C VAL A 257 -0.52 11.17 -12.80
N GLN A 258 -0.33 9.86 -12.61
CA GLN A 258 0.73 9.13 -13.30
C GLN A 258 0.29 8.86 -14.73
N HIS A 259 1.16 9.09 -15.71
CA HIS A 259 0.80 8.86 -17.10
C HIS A 259 0.86 7.37 -17.44
N ILE A 260 0.09 6.95 -18.42
CA ILE A 260 0.13 5.57 -18.91
C ILE A 260 1.54 5.23 -19.43
N SER A 261 1.99 4.00 -19.21
CA SER A 261 3.22 3.49 -19.80
C SER A 261 3.01 2.08 -20.37
N ASP A 262 3.73 1.75 -21.43
CA ASP A 262 3.74 0.44 -22.10
C ASP A 262 4.93 -0.43 -21.67
N GLY A 263 5.41 -0.24 -20.44
CA GLY A 263 6.53 -0.97 -19.84
C GLY A 263 7.76 -0.10 -19.55
N GLU A 264 7.73 1.17 -19.94
CA GLU A 264 8.70 2.21 -19.58
C GLU A 264 8.28 2.98 -18.33
N GLN A 265 9.18 3.88 -17.91
CA GLN A 265 8.92 4.87 -16.86
C GLN A 265 8.19 6.05 -17.50
N ALA A 266 7.11 6.52 -16.90
CA ALA A 266 6.33 7.64 -17.41
C ALA A 266 6.41 8.84 -16.46
N GLU A 267 6.23 10.03 -17.02
CA GLU A 267 6.11 11.24 -16.22
C GLU A 267 4.84 11.21 -15.37
N SER A 268 4.79 12.07 -14.36
CA SER A 268 3.60 12.27 -13.54
C SER A 268 3.31 13.76 -13.45
N THR A 269 2.03 14.11 -13.41
CA THR A 269 1.58 15.49 -13.32
C THR A 269 0.93 15.76 -11.98
N LEU A 270 1.42 16.78 -11.28
CA LEU A 270 0.89 17.22 -10.00
C LEU A 270 -0.23 18.24 -10.19
N TYR A 271 -1.33 18.04 -9.48
CA TYR A 271 -2.41 18.99 -9.25
C TYR A 271 -2.46 19.31 -7.76
N THR A 272 -2.43 20.59 -7.42
CA THR A 272 -2.42 21.02 -6.02
C THR A 272 -3.83 21.27 -5.53
N GLY A 273 -4.16 20.81 -4.32
CA GLY A 273 -5.40 21.13 -3.63
C GLY A 273 -5.42 22.57 -3.10
N GLY A 274 -6.61 23.07 -2.79
CA GLY A 274 -6.83 24.38 -2.19
C GLY A 274 -8.32 24.70 -2.09
N PRO A 275 -8.72 25.84 -1.50
CA PRO A 275 -10.12 26.12 -1.14
C PRO A 275 -11.14 26.18 -2.30
N ASP A 276 -10.68 26.09 -3.55
CA ASP A 276 -11.52 26.00 -4.75
C ASP A 276 -11.51 24.57 -5.37
N GLY A 277 -10.91 23.59 -4.66
CA GLY A 277 -10.57 22.25 -5.13
C GLY A 277 -9.20 22.17 -5.82
N LEU A 278 -8.95 21.03 -6.48
CA LEU A 278 -7.75 20.82 -7.29
C LEU A 278 -7.54 21.93 -8.33
N SER A 279 -6.28 22.30 -8.55
CA SER A 279 -5.89 23.30 -9.52
C SER A 279 -6.41 22.95 -10.93
N GLY A 280 -7.08 23.89 -11.61
CA GLY A 280 -7.61 23.65 -12.97
C GLY A 280 -6.55 23.48 -14.08
N ARG A 281 -5.27 23.43 -13.71
CA ARG A 281 -4.12 23.13 -14.58
C ARG A 281 -3.03 22.44 -13.76
N PRO A 282 -2.12 21.70 -14.40
CA PRO A 282 -0.92 21.17 -13.78
C PRO A 282 -0.13 22.23 -12.99
N ALA A 283 0.24 21.90 -11.76
CA ALA A 283 1.19 22.67 -10.96
C ALA A 283 2.63 22.35 -11.38
N ALA A 284 2.94 21.08 -11.63
CA ALA A 284 4.23 20.62 -12.09
C ALA A 284 4.13 19.32 -12.89
N THR A 285 5.12 19.08 -13.75
CA THR A 285 5.42 17.75 -14.30
C THR A 285 6.67 17.23 -13.61
N LEU A 286 6.56 16.06 -13.00
CA LEU A 286 7.64 15.43 -12.25
C LEU A 286 8.47 14.51 -13.15
N ALA A 287 9.65 14.14 -12.66
CA ALA A 287 10.54 13.20 -13.35
C ALA A 287 9.84 11.87 -13.63
N ALA A 288 10.21 11.23 -14.74
CA ALA A 288 9.70 9.91 -15.07
C ALA A 288 10.06 8.88 -13.98
N GLY A 289 9.09 8.03 -13.65
CA GLY A 289 9.20 6.95 -12.69
C GLY A 289 8.00 6.01 -12.75
N ASN A 290 8.01 4.97 -11.93
CA ASN A 290 6.93 3.99 -11.83
C ASN A 290 6.48 3.76 -10.39
N MET A 291 7.07 4.49 -9.44
CA MET A 291 6.68 4.52 -8.04
C MET A 291 6.53 5.96 -7.60
N ALA A 292 5.55 6.23 -6.73
CA ALA A 292 5.40 7.50 -6.07
C ALA A 292 4.90 7.34 -4.63
N ALA A 293 5.23 8.28 -3.77
CA ALA A 293 4.67 8.41 -2.42
C ALA A 293 4.68 9.89 -2.01
N PHE A 294 3.64 10.31 -1.30
CA PHE A 294 3.60 11.56 -0.54
C PHE A 294 4.13 11.32 0.88
N GLY A 295 4.65 12.36 1.52
CA GLY A 295 5.09 12.37 2.92
C GLY A 295 5.67 13.73 3.28
N ASP A 296 5.78 14.07 4.56
CA ASP A 296 6.57 15.21 5.04
C ASP A 296 7.99 14.70 5.36
N PHE A 297 8.84 14.50 4.35
CA PHE A 297 10.11 13.81 4.53
C PHE A 297 11.19 14.66 5.21
N ASP A 298 11.05 15.99 5.19
CA ASP A 298 11.95 16.90 5.89
C ASP A 298 11.40 17.45 7.22
N GLY A 299 10.15 17.14 7.55
CA GLY A 299 9.51 17.46 8.82
C GLY A 299 9.17 18.94 8.97
N ASP A 300 8.96 19.64 7.85
CA ASP A 300 8.64 21.06 7.80
C ASP A 300 7.13 21.36 7.85
N GLY A 301 6.29 20.33 7.75
CA GLY A 301 4.83 20.39 7.79
C GLY A 301 4.19 20.64 6.43
N THR A 302 4.96 20.65 5.34
CA THR A 302 4.47 20.65 3.97
C THR A 302 4.63 19.26 3.35
N ARG A 303 3.79 18.92 2.36
CA ARG A 303 3.83 17.59 1.75
C ARG A 303 4.82 17.57 0.59
N ASP A 304 5.76 16.64 0.70
CA ASP A 304 6.76 16.30 -0.30
C ASP A 304 6.27 15.17 -1.21
N ILE A 305 6.98 14.98 -2.31
CA ILE A 305 6.71 13.91 -3.27
C ILE A 305 8.00 13.17 -3.60
N ALA A 306 8.01 11.88 -3.33
CA ALA A 306 9.06 10.98 -3.77
C ALA A 306 8.63 10.25 -5.04
N VAL A 307 9.42 10.37 -6.12
CA VAL A 307 9.21 9.63 -7.38
C VAL A 307 10.39 8.71 -7.63
N GLY A 308 10.11 7.42 -7.81
CA GLY A 308 11.10 6.37 -8.03
C GLY A 308 11.03 5.75 -9.42
N ASP A 309 12.18 5.63 -10.09
CA ASP A 309 12.38 4.77 -11.28
C ASP A 309 13.07 3.49 -10.81
N ASP A 310 12.39 2.35 -10.78
CA ASP A 310 12.99 1.09 -10.31
C ASP A 310 14.03 0.46 -11.26
N GLY A 311 14.19 1.00 -12.47
CA GLY A 311 15.08 0.49 -13.50
C GLY A 311 14.43 -0.54 -14.45
N THR A 312 13.13 -0.82 -14.32
CA THR A 312 12.38 -1.69 -15.24
C THR A 312 12.14 -1.01 -16.58
N ARG A 313 12.12 -1.79 -17.65
CA ARG A 313 12.05 -1.29 -19.02
C ARG A 313 11.21 -2.22 -19.89
N ASN A 314 10.65 -1.65 -20.94
CA ASN A 314 10.04 -2.37 -22.03
C ASN A 314 11.09 -3.23 -22.73
N ASN A 315 10.80 -4.53 -22.82
CA ASN A 315 11.66 -5.53 -23.45
C ASN A 315 11.13 -5.97 -24.82
N GLU A 316 10.17 -5.23 -25.39
CA GLU A 316 9.68 -5.46 -26.73
C GLU A 316 10.76 -5.15 -27.78
N PRO A 317 10.97 -6.06 -28.77
CA PRO A 317 11.97 -5.84 -29.82
C PRO A 317 11.71 -4.54 -30.59
N GLY A 318 12.59 -3.55 -30.43
CA GLY A 318 12.53 -2.26 -31.13
C GLY A 318 12.44 -1.03 -30.24
N TYR A 319 12.18 -1.20 -28.93
CA TYR A 319 12.03 -0.10 -27.96
C TYR A 319 13.21 0.05 -26.98
N GLU A 320 14.32 -0.66 -27.25
CA GLU A 320 15.58 -0.63 -26.48
C GLU A 320 16.31 0.73 -26.61
N THR A 321 15.80 1.80 -25.99
CA THR A 321 16.29 3.18 -26.27
C THR A 321 16.97 3.88 -25.10
N GLU A 322 16.86 3.39 -23.87
CA GLU A 322 17.45 4.06 -22.71
C GLU A 322 18.84 3.54 -22.32
N ALA A 323 19.70 4.48 -21.90
CA ALA A 323 21.06 4.18 -21.47
C ALA A 323 21.07 3.55 -20.06
N PRO A 324 21.83 2.45 -19.82
CA PRO A 324 21.96 1.76 -18.53
C PRO A 324 22.30 2.64 -17.30
N GLU A 325 22.82 3.84 -17.54
CA GLU A 325 23.35 4.75 -16.54
C GLU A 325 22.32 5.74 -15.95
N VAL A 326 21.08 5.81 -16.48
CA VAL A 326 19.99 6.67 -15.96
C VAL A 326 19.20 5.98 -14.84
N HIS A 327 19.59 4.76 -14.45
CA HIS A 327 18.77 3.84 -13.67
C HIS A 327 18.62 4.20 -12.19
N ARG A 328 17.50 3.77 -11.60
CA ARG A 328 17.32 3.64 -10.15
C ARG A 328 17.40 4.97 -9.42
N LYS A 329 16.65 5.95 -9.91
CA LYS A 329 16.59 7.27 -9.32
C LYS A 329 15.45 7.37 -8.32
N LEU A 330 15.74 8.04 -7.22
CA LEU A 330 14.75 8.57 -6.31
C LEU A 330 14.85 10.08 -6.43
N ASN A 331 13.80 10.70 -6.94
CA ASN A 331 13.67 12.15 -7.04
C ASN A 331 12.71 12.61 -5.95
N VAL A 332 13.20 13.36 -4.98
CA VAL A 332 12.36 13.92 -3.91
C VAL A 332 12.12 15.40 -4.22
N TYR A 333 10.87 15.78 -4.35
CA TYR A 333 10.42 17.16 -4.52
C TYR A 333 9.88 17.64 -3.18
N TYR A 334 10.60 18.56 -2.54
CA TYR A 334 10.17 19.10 -1.26
C TYR A 334 9.03 20.11 -1.44
N GLY A 335 8.08 20.07 -0.52
CA GLY A 335 7.01 21.03 -0.40
C GLY A 335 7.53 22.41 0.02
N THR A 336 6.72 23.42 -0.23
CA THR A 336 6.95 24.80 0.18
C THR A 336 5.59 25.45 0.43
N GLU A 337 5.58 26.61 1.10
CA GLU A 337 4.35 27.42 1.24
C GLU A 337 3.70 27.80 -0.12
N ASP A 338 4.50 27.85 -1.19
CA ASP A 338 4.07 28.26 -2.54
C ASP A 338 3.77 27.06 -3.50
N GLY A 339 3.89 25.81 -3.03
CA GLY A 339 3.74 24.61 -3.86
C GLY A 339 4.89 23.62 -3.65
N ILE A 340 5.53 23.15 -4.72
CA ILE A 340 6.68 22.23 -4.64
C ILE A 340 7.95 22.88 -5.23
N GLU A 341 9.12 22.44 -4.80
CA GLU A 341 10.38 22.82 -5.43
C GLU A 341 10.45 22.34 -6.90
N GLU A 342 10.91 23.19 -7.82
CA GLU A 342 11.03 22.82 -9.25
C GLU A 342 12.09 21.74 -9.52
N LYS A 343 13.10 21.62 -8.64
CA LYS A 343 14.24 20.71 -8.84
C LYS A 343 14.25 19.68 -7.73
N PRO A 344 14.19 18.37 -8.04
CA PRO A 344 14.23 17.36 -7.01
C PRO A 344 15.63 17.19 -6.43
N GLU A 345 15.71 16.77 -5.18
CA GLU A 345 16.88 16.10 -4.63
C GLU A 345 16.96 14.70 -5.23
N ALA A 346 17.81 14.53 -6.24
CA ALA A 346 18.00 13.26 -6.91
C ALA A 346 19.05 12.40 -6.18
N SER A 347 18.64 11.21 -5.77
CA SER A 347 19.52 10.18 -5.21
C SER A 347 19.37 8.85 -5.98
N THR A 348 20.05 7.80 -5.51
CA THR A 348 19.91 6.46 -6.08
C THR A 348 19.04 5.62 -5.16
N LEU A 349 17.98 5.02 -5.70
CA LEU A 349 17.16 4.05 -4.97
C LEU A 349 18.04 2.94 -4.39
N PRO A 350 17.71 2.38 -3.23
CA PRO A 350 18.38 1.22 -2.65
C PRO A 350 18.48 -0.03 -3.57
N GLY A 351 19.57 -0.83 -3.49
CA GLY A 351 19.75 -2.10 -4.27
C GLY A 351 21.03 -2.20 -5.12
N SER A 352 21.24 -3.28 -5.90
CA SER A 352 22.36 -3.40 -6.88
C SER A 352 21.87 -3.52 -8.31
N SER A 353 22.69 -3.13 -9.27
CA SER A 353 22.45 -3.24 -10.72
C SER A 353 22.20 -4.66 -11.24
N ASP A 354 22.65 -5.68 -10.50
CA ASP A 354 22.79 -7.05 -11.05
C ASP A 354 21.52 -7.92 -10.89
N SER A 355 20.39 -7.36 -10.46
CA SER A 355 19.15 -8.13 -10.25
C SER A 355 18.19 -7.95 -11.42
N ALA A 356 18.08 -8.98 -12.25
CA ALA A 356 17.03 -9.11 -13.27
C ALA A 356 15.67 -9.54 -12.68
N SER A 357 15.40 -9.21 -11.41
CA SER A 357 14.11 -9.55 -10.81
C SER A 357 13.07 -8.51 -11.18
N TYR A 358 12.08 -8.98 -11.92
CA TYR A 358 10.93 -8.27 -12.46
C TYR A 358 10.25 -7.33 -11.43
N GLY A 359 10.11 -6.05 -11.80
CA GLY A 359 8.83 -5.32 -11.80
C GLY A 359 8.25 -4.72 -10.52
N LEU A 360 8.76 -5.04 -9.32
CA LEU A 360 7.88 -5.01 -8.14
C LEU A 360 8.51 -4.33 -6.92
N ARG A 361 9.13 -3.17 -7.14
CA ARG A 361 9.50 -2.29 -6.02
C ARG A 361 8.27 -1.51 -5.58
N THR A 362 8.10 -1.38 -4.28
CA THR A 362 7.05 -0.58 -3.67
C THR A 362 7.66 0.58 -2.91
N MET A 363 6.89 1.66 -2.80
CA MET A 363 7.16 2.80 -1.93
C MET A 363 5.97 2.99 -0.98
N VAL A 364 6.29 3.13 0.30
CA VAL A 364 5.34 3.40 1.39
C VAL A 364 6.00 4.44 2.29
N ALA A 365 5.37 5.59 2.45
CA ALA A 365 5.81 6.60 3.40
C ALA A 365 5.09 6.41 4.74
N GLY A 366 5.67 6.95 5.81
CA GLY A 366 5.01 7.01 7.12
C GLY A 366 5.97 7.37 8.25
N ASP A 367 5.43 7.81 9.39
CA ASP A 367 6.22 8.13 10.59
C ASP A 367 6.49 6.87 11.41
N PHE A 368 7.57 6.14 11.10
CA PHE A 368 7.86 4.85 11.76
C PHE A 368 8.66 5.01 13.06
N ASP A 369 9.23 6.19 13.32
CA ASP A 369 10.13 6.40 14.46
C ASP A 369 9.73 7.53 15.43
N GLY A 370 8.63 8.22 15.14
CA GLY A 370 8.07 9.32 15.94
C GLY A 370 8.84 10.63 15.76
N ALA A 371 9.70 10.72 14.74
CA ALA A 371 10.35 11.96 14.36
C ALA A 371 9.36 12.85 13.60
N LYS A 372 9.81 14.07 13.30
CA LYS A 372 8.98 15.00 12.55
C LYS A 372 8.87 14.66 11.07
N GLY A 373 9.93 14.06 10.53
CA GLY A 373 10.02 13.79 9.10
C GLY A 373 9.64 12.33 8.86
N ASP A 374 8.76 12.10 7.90
CA ASP A 374 8.30 10.78 7.50
C ASP A 374 9.45 9.95 6.93
N GLU A 375 9.43 8.67 7.24
CA GLU A 375 10.27 7.67 6.59
C GLU A 375 9.72 7.28 5.23
N LEU A 376 10.59 6.72 4.38
CA LEU A 376 10.20 6.06 3.13
C LEU A 376 10.70 4.62 3.10
N ALA A 377 9.78 3.65 3.18
CA ALA A 377 10.04 2.25 2.96
C ALA A 377 10.07 1.91 1.46
N VAL A 378 11.23 1.44 0.99
CA VAL A 378 11.49 1.14 -0.43
C VAL A 378 11.86 -0.33 -0.63
N GLY A 379 11.15 -1.00 -1.53
CA GLY A 379 11.46 -2.36 -1.96
C GLY A 379 12.86 -2.47 -2.60
N ARG A 380 13.61 -3.50 -2.23
CA ARG A 380 14.90 -3.87 -2.85
C ARG A 380 14.78 -5.22 -3.54
N ASP A 381 15.08 -5.27 -4.83
CA ASP A 381 15.04 -6.48 -5.66
C ASP A 381 15.63 -7.68 -4.93
N ALA A 382 14.78 -8.65 -4.60
CA ALA A 382 15.15 -9.89 -3.91
C ALA A 382 15.99 -9.68 -2.62
N ARG A 383 15.86 -8.53 -1.94
CA ARG A 383 16.66 -8.18 -0.75
C ARG A 383 15.87 -7.61 0.42
N GLY A 384 14.53 -7.56 0.31
CA GLY A 384 13.63 -7.07 1.35
C GLY A 384 13.36 -5.58 1.17
N VAL A 385 12.98 -4.91 2.25
CA VAL A 385 12.62 -3.48 2.25
C VAL A 385 13.71 -2.68 2.97
N GLU A 386 14.15 -1.55 2.42
CA GLU A 386 14.96 -0.57 3.15
C GLU A 386 14.11 0.64 3.51
N VAL A 387 14.22 1.09 4.76
CA VAL A 387 13.63 2.34 5.24
C VAL A 387 14.68 3.45 5.11
N LEU A 388 14.33 4.49 4.38
CA LEU A 388 15.06 5.77 4.35
C LEU A 388 14.45 6.67 5.42
N THR A 389 15.29 7.35 6.19
CA THR A 389 14.88 8.18 7.35
C THR A 389 14.58 9.60 6.90
N GLY A 390 13.47 10.16 7.38
CA GLY A 390 13.14 11.57 7.24
C GLY A 390 14.00 12.42 8.18
N THR A 391 14.57 13.51 7.69
CA THR A 391 15.41 14.41 8.50
C THR A 391 15.21 15.85 8.07
N GLU A 392 15.58 16.82 8.90
CA GLU A 392 15.51 18.26 8.52
C GLU A 392 16.28 18.65 7.24
N ASP A 393 17.20 17.78 6.78
CA ASP A 393 17.91 17.96 5.52
C ASP A 393 17.25 17.18 4.36
N GLY A 394 16.17 16.44 4.59
CA GLY A 394 15.47 15.57 3.65
C GLY A 394 15.66 14.07 3.87
N LEU A 395 15.26 13.22 2.91
CA LEU A 395 15.37 11.76 3.01
C LEU A 395 16.82 11.27 3.03
N ARG A 396 17.22 10.51 4.05
CA ARG A 396 18.58 10.00 4.20
C ARG A 396 18.62 8.50 4.39
N ARG A 397 19.62 7.89 3.75
CA ARG A 397 19.96 6.49 4.03
C ARG A 397 20.84 6.41 5.27
N SER A 398 20.36 5.75 6.32
CA SER A 398 21.19 5.46 7.48
C SER A 398 22.33 4.48 7.13
N ALA A 399 23.55 4.78 7.55
CA ALA A 399 24.72 3.92 7.31
C ALA A 399 24.59 2.54 7.98
N ASP A 400 23.77 2.46 9.04
CA ASP A 400 23.50 1.23 9.79
C ASP A 400 22.15 0.59 9.42
N SER A 401 21.45 1.13 8.41
CA SER A 401 20.17 0.58 7.96
C SER A 401 20.34 -0.87 7.48
N THR A 402 19.61 -1.77 8.14
CA THR A 402 19.53 -3.18 7.75
C THR A 402 18.19 -3.42 7.07
N PRO A 403 18.16 -3.91 5.82
CA PRO A 403 16.89 -4.17 5.15
C PRO A 403 16.02 -5.15 5.95
N LEU A 404 14.74 -4.82 6.06
CA LEU A 404 13.70 -5.67 6.60
C LEU A 404 13.52 -6.87 5.67
N LYS A 405 13.97 -8.03 6.15
CA LYS A 405 13.87 -9.30 5.44
C LYS A 405 12.87 -10.18 6.17
N ARG A 406 11.68 -10.31 5.59
CA ARG A 406 10.73 -11.37 5.93
C ARG A 406 10.67 -12.34 4.78
N THR A 407 10.63 -13.62 5.08
CA THR A 407 10.73 -14.68 4.07
C THR A 407 9.59 -15.64 4.22
N GLY A 408 8.80 -15.78 3.17
CA GLY A 408 7.73 -16.77 3.08
C GLY A 408 8.20 -18.22 3.08
N PRO A 409 7.27 -19.19 3.04
CA PRO A 409 7.53 -20.61 3.20
C PRO A 409 8.39 -21.16 2.07
N ALA A 410 9.29 -22.11 2.38
CA ALA A 410 10.21 -22.69 1.40
C ALA A 410 9.54 -23.58 0.32
N LYS A 411 8.26 -23.86 0.49
CA LYS A 411 7.45 -24.66 -0.43
C LYS A 411 6.12 -23.93 -0.63
N GLY A 412 5.77 -23.66 -1.89
CA GLY A 412 4.45 -23.25 -2.33
C GLY A 412 3.72 -24.41 -3.05
N PRO A 413 2.59 -24.12 -3.71
CA PRO A 413 1.77 -25.12 -4.42
C PRO A 413 2.55 -25.88 -5.49
N GLU A 414 3.36 -25.15 -6.27
CA GLU A 414 4.16 -25.70 -7.37
C GLU A 414 5.49 -26.33 -6.91
N GLY A 415 5.74 -26.37 -5.60
CA GLY A 415 6.94 -26.96 -5.01
C GLY A 415 7.88 -25.93 -4.41
N LYS A 416 9.19 -26.14 -4.54
CA LYS A 416 10.21 -25.37 -3.82
C LYS A 416 10.43 -24.01 -4.48
N VAL A 417 10.26 -22.92 -3.73
CA VAL A 417 10.48 -21.55 -4.21
C VAL A 417 11.86 -21.03 -3.78
N ASN A 418 12.56 -20.33 -4.67
CA ASN A 418 13.86 -19.72 -4.37
C ASN A 418 13.72 -18.70 -3.23
N LYS A 419 14.70 -18.63 -2.30
CA LYS A 419 14.67 -17.70 -1.16
C LYS A 419 14.52 -16.24 -1.59
N GLU A 420 15.14 -15.86 -2.70
CA GLU A 420 15.10 -14.51 -3.26
C GLU A 420 13.71 -14.11 -3.74
N HIS A 421 12.91 -15.07 -4.21
CA HIS A 421 11.52 -14.85 -4.64
C HIS A 421 10.52 -15.01 -3.49
N ARG A 422 11.00 -15.18 -2.26
CA ARG A 422 10.17 -15.39 -1.06
C ARG A 422 10.15 -14.18 -0.14
N LEU A 423 10.66 -13.05 -0.59
CA LEU A 423 10.83 -11.88 0.28
C LEU A 423 9.56 -11.03 0.27
N ALA A 424 9.14 -10.62 1.47
CA ALA A 424 8.04 -9.69 1.62
C ALA A 424 8.41 -8.30 1.08
N ARG A 425 7.39 -7.57 0.65
CA ARG A 425 7.44 -6.19 0.14
C ARG A 425 6.68 -5.27 1.10
N ALA A 426 6.96 -3.97 1.04
CA ALA A 426 6.18 -2.99 1.77
C ALA A 426 4.78 -2.90 1.15
N PHE A 427 3.76 -2.88 1.99
CA PHE A 427 2.35 -2.81 1.60
C PHE A 427 1.74 -1.51 2.09
N ALA A 428 1.50 -1.32 3.38
CA ALA A 428 0.85 -0.13 3.93
C ALA A 428 1.57 0.39 5.17
N ALA A 429 1.22 1.59 5.60
CA ALA A 429 1.60 2.18 6.87
C ALA A 429 0.34 2.71 7.57
N GLY A 430 0.36 2.76 8.90
CA GLY A 430 -0.68 3.39 9.70
C GLY A 430 -0.47 3.14 11.20
N ASP A 431 -0.95 4.06 12.05
CA ASP A 431 -0.90 3.98 13.53
C ASP A 431 -1.95 3.01 14.07
N TYR A 432 -1.85 1.73 13.68
CA TYR A 432 -2.86 0.71 13.99
C TYR A 432 -3.01 0.40 15.49
N ASP A 433 -2.09 0.87 16.33
CA ASP A 433 -2.16 0.74 17.79
C ASP A 433 -2.37 2.04 18.57
N GLY A 434 -2.46 3.17 17.87
CA GLY A 434 -2.77 4.48 18.42
C GLY A 434 -1.68 5.02 19.34
N ASP A 435 -0.42 4.63 19.14
CA ASP A 435 0.72 5.07 19.95
C ASP A 435 1.39 6.35 19.42
N GLY A 436 0.94 6.83 18.26
CA GLY A 436 1.43 8.03 17.58
C GLY A 436 2.65 7.78 16.69
N THR A 437 3.00 6.52 16.45
CA THR A 437 3.92 6.10 15.38
C THR A 437 3.21 5.10 14.48
N GLU A 438 3.58 5.07 13.21
CA GLU A 438 2.96 4.20 12.24
C GLU A 438 3.69 2.85 12.14
N GLU A 439 2.90 1.79 12.01
CA GLU A 439 3.41 0.46 11.70
C GLU A 439 3.51 0.25 10.19
N LEU A 440 4.67 -0.23 9.75
CA LEU A 440 4.84 -0.73 8.39
C LEU A 440 4.29 -2.15 8.25
N VAL A 441 3.39 -2.37 7.29
CA VAL A 441 2.87 -3.67 6.89
C VAL A 441 3.69 -4.22 5.73
N LEU A 442 4.19 -5.45 5.88
CA LEU A 442 4.91 -6.20 4.86
C LEU A 442 4.09 -7.38 4.37
N ALA A 443 4.03 -7.58 3.06
CA ALA A 443 3.28 -8.67 2.44
C ALA A 443 4.18 -9.58 1.60
N TYR A 444 3.99 -10.89 1.70
CA TYR A 444 4.57 -11.87 0.79
C TYR A 444 3.47 -12.68 0.11
N ASP A 445 3.41 -12.56 -1.21
CA ASP A 445 2.60 -13.43 -2.06
C ASP A 445 3.41 -14.60 -2.63
N PRO A 446 3.05 -15.85 -2.30
CA PRO A 446 3.66 -17.02 -2.92
C PRO A 446 3.21 -17.35 -4.34
N SER A 447 2.16 -16.76 -4.89
CA SER A 447 1.49 -17.26 -6.10
C SER A 447 1.31 -16.22 -7.20
N VAL A 448 1.59 -16.64 -8.43
CA VAL A 448 1.05 -16.04 -9.66
C VAL A 448 -0.32 -16.67 -10.02
N THR A 449 -0.73 -17.70 -9.26
CA THR A 449 -1.89 -18.58 -9.50
C THR A 449 -2.96 -18.48 -8.41
N HIS A 450 -2.79 -17.64 -7.39
CA HIS A 450 -3.72 -17.40 -6.28
C HIS A 450 -4.05 -18.63 -5.38
N GLU A 451 -3.30 -19.73 -5.52
CA GLU A 451 -3.53 -20.98 -4.78
C GLU A 451 -2.94 -21.00 -3.35
N SER A 452 -2.37 -19.89 -2.87
CA SER A 452 -1.74 -19.87 -1.54
C SER A 452 -2.02 -18.62 -0.74
N PRO A 453 -2.17 -18.77 0.59
CA PRO A 453 -2.33 -17.63 1.48
C PRO A 453 -1.14 -16.69 1.42
N VAL A 454 -1.45 -15.40 1.40
CA VAL A 454 -0.53 -14.30 1.58
C VAL A 454 -0.01 -14.33 3.01
N GLN A 455 1.24 -13.96 3.21
CA GLN A 455 1.80 -13.78 4.54
C GLN A 455 2.02 -12.31 4.83
N TRP A 456 1.61 -11.89 6.02
CA TRP A 456 1.65 -10.51 6.46
C TRP A 456 2.51 -10.39 7.72
N TRP A 457 3.28 -9.31 7.82
CA TRP A 457 4.00 -8.89 9.02
C TRP A 457 3.71 -7.42 9.27
N VAL A 458 3.41 -7.08 10.52
CA VAL A 458 3.22 -5.70 10.98
C VAL A 458 4.42 -5.36 11.84
N THR A 459 5.13 -4.27 11.56
CA THR A 459 6.41 -3.95 12.20
C THR A 459 6.55 -2.47 12.52
N ASP A 460 7.21 -2.15 13.64
CA ASP A 460 7.63 -0.78 14.04
C ASP A 460 8.85 -0.28 13.23
N GLY A 461 8.98 -0.73 11.97
CA GLY A 461 10.18 -0.53 11.16
C GLY A 461 11.44 -1.32 11.63
N ARG A 462 11.40 -2.05 12.75
CA ARG A 462 12.53 -2.85 13.27
C ARG A 462 12.15 -4.26 13.71
N ASN A 463 11.08 -4.41 14.48
CA ASN A 463 10.57 -5.62 15.11
C ASN A 463 9.13 -5.89 14.68
N ASP A 464 8.80 -7.17 14.47
CA ASP A 464 7.43 -7.57 14.21
C ASP A 464 6.55 -7.38 15.47
N LYS A 465 5.50 -6.56 15.36
CA LYS A 465 4.40 -6.46 16.34
C LYS A 465 3.45 -7.66 16.17
N SER A 466 3.09 -8.02 14.94
CA SER A 466 2.24 -9.17 14.62
C SER A 466 2.56 -9.81 13.26
N ALA A 467 2.07 -11.03 13.03
CA ALA A 467 2.13 -11.69 11.72
C ALA A 467 0.94 -12.65 11.52
N PHE A 468 0.37 -12.66 10.32
CA PHE A 468 -0.80 -13.48 9.98
C PHE A 468 -0.79 -13.93 8.51
N THR A 469 -1.80 -14.70 8.11
CA THR A 469 -1.95 -15.19 6.73
C THR A 469 -3.33 -14.88 6.18
N SER A 470 -3.49 -14.71 4.86
CA SER A 470 -4.81 -14.48 4.26
C SER A 470 -5.73 -15.71 4.23
N ALA A 471 -5.27 -16.87 4.70
CA ALA A 471 -6.03 -18.12 4.70
C ALA A 471 -7.44 -18.05 5.32
N PRO A 472 -7.68 -17.26 6.38
CA PRO A 472 -8.98 -17.11 7.04
C PRO A 472 -9.89 -16.04 6.43
N PHE A 473 -9.44 -15.35 5.38
CA PHE A 473 -10.13 -14.23 4.74
C PHE A 473 -10.77 -14.69 3.43
N THR A 474 -11.51 -15.79 3.50
CA THR A 474 -12.16 -16.42 2.34
C THR A 474 -13.66 -16.63 2.55
N GLU A 475 -14.17 -16.38 3.76
CA GLU A 475 -15.56 -16.54 4.17
C GLU A 475 -15.91 -15.60 5.33
#